data_AF-A0AAX2I6K8-F1
#
_entry.id   AF-A0AAX2I6K8-F1
#
_cell.length_a   1.000
_cell.length_b   1.000
_cell.length_c   1.000
_cell.angle_alpha   90.00
_cell.angle_beta   90.00
_cell.angle_gamma   90.00
#
_symmetry.space_group_name_H-M   'P 1'
#
loop_
_entity.id
_entity.type
_entity.pdbx_description
1 polymer ?
#
loop_
_entity_poly.entity_id
_entity_poly.type
_entity_poly.pdbx_seq_one_letter_code
_entity_poly.pdbx_strand_id
1 'polypeptide(L)'
;MSTLLISAPHLAFKIIATGVSLPPDRVESSTLDRKLNKPVGYVEQRSGVRHRYHATADANQAELAAAALHDALERHGINPSSIDLLISASAIAYQALPCTAVHILKIAGLAPRIAGFDINSSCVSFISALQVAAGLLNAGTYQRIAIVSADLASRGIDWNDEEIFTDLR
;
A
#
# COMPACT_ATOMS: atom_id res chain seq x y z
N MET A 1 -9.50 -20.41 38.04
CA MET A 1 -9.16 -19.83 36.71
C MET A 1 -10.47 -19.51 36.03
N SER A 2 -10.85 -18.23 35.99
CA SER A 2 -12.14 -17.79 35.43
C SER A 2 -12.05 -17.82 33.90
N THR A 3 -12.81 -18.71 33.27
CA THR A 3 -12.98 -18.76 31.82
C THR A 3 -13.77 -17.53 31.39
N LEU A 4 -13.08 -16.51 30.87
CA LEU A 4 -13.73 -15.40 30.19
C LEU A 4 -14.40 -15.95 28.93
N LEU A 5 -15.72 -16.18 29.04
CA LEU A 5 -16.59 -16.35 27.89
C LEU A 5 -16.66 -15.02 27.16
N ILE A 6 -15.70 -14.79 26.27
CA ILE A 6 -15.80 -13.73 25.27
C ILE A 6 -16.84 -14.22 24.27
N SER A 7 -18.11 -13.87 24.53
CA SER A 7 -19.14 -13.90 23.50
C SER A 7 -18.64 -13.03 22.36
N ALA A 8 -18.14 -13.63 21.29
CA ALA A 8 -17.62 -12.88 20.14
C ALA A 8 -18.77 -12.06 19.56
N PRO A 9 -18.81 -10.72 19.74
CA PRO A 9 -19.80 -9.93 19.04
C PRO A 9 -19.50 -10.09 17.54
N HIS A 10 -20.54 -10.19 16.73
CA HIS A 10 -20.38 -10.20 15.29
C HIS A 10 -19.59 -8.93 14.88
N LEU A 11 -18.35 -9.16 14.45
CA LEU A 11 -17.34 -8.16 14.16
C LEU A 11 -17.75 -7.37 12.92
N ALA A 12 -18.11 -6.11 13.13
CA ALA A 12 -18.41 -5.19 12.05
C ALA A 12 -17.38 -4.06 12.05
N PHE A 13 -16.26 -4.26 11.35
CA PHE A 13 -15.55 -3.11 10.79
C PHE A 13 -16.13 -2.81 9.41
N LYS A 14 -15.98 -1.57 8.95
CA LYS A 14 -16.40 -1.15 7.61
C LYS A 14 -15.25 -0.43 6.95
N ILE A 15 -14.96 -0.81 5.69
CA ILE A 15 -14.14 0.02 4.81
C ILE A 15 -15.02 1.19 4.36
N ILE A 16 -14.70 2.39 4.84
CA ILE A 16 -15.51 3.59 4.61
C ILE A 16 -15.00 4.45 3.45
N ALA A 17 -13.75 4.27 3.03
CA ALA A 17 -13.11 5.01 1.96
C ALA A 17 -11.96 4.19 1.35
N THR A 18 -11.70 4.45 0.08
CA THR A 18 -10.53 3.94 -0.66
C THR A 18 -10.00 5.05 -1.55
N GLY A 19 -8.69 5.07 -1.76
CA GLY A 19 -8.03 6.04 -2.63
C GLY A 19 -6.85 5.40 -3.34
N VAL A 20 -6.39 6.04 -4.41
CA VAL A 20 -5.30 5.54 -5.25
C VAL A 20 -4.43 6.69 -5.73
N SER A 21 -3.13 6.45 -5.80
CA SER A 21 -2.17 7.31 -6.46
C SER A 21 -1.26 6.45 -7.32
N LEU A 22 -1.03 6.89 -8.55
CA LEU A 22 -0.21 6.17 -9.52
C LEU A 22 0.94 7.10 -9.97
N PRO A 23 2.13 6.54 -10.26
CA PRO A 23 3.16 7.28 -10.97
C PRO A 23 2.64 7.84 -12.29
N PRO A 24 3.28 8.90 -12.85
CA PRO A 24 2.82 9.50 -14.10
C PRO A 24 3.08 8.61 -15.32
N ASP A 25 4.13 7.78 -15.30
CA ASP A 25 4.58 7.04 -16.48
C ASP A 25 3.79 5.74 -16.65
N ARG A 26 2.82 5.78 -17.56
CA ARG A 26 2.09 4.60 -18.04
C ARG A 26 2.85 3.93 -19.18
N VAL A 27 3.27 2.69 -18.97
CA VAL A 27 4.05 1.88 -19.92
C VAL A 27 3.18 0.77 -20.49
N GLU A 28 3.02 0.76 -21.81
CA GLU A 28 2.34 -0.30 -22.55
C GLU A 28 3.20 -1.57 -22.62
N SER A 29 2.58 -2.74 -22.57
CA SER A 29 3.28 -4.03 -22.70
C SER A 29 4.04 -4.17 -24.01
N SER A 30 3.54 -3.58 -25.11
CA SER A 30 4.26 -3.51 -26.39
C SER A 30 5.56 -2.71 -26.33
N THR A 31 5.66 -1.74 -25.41
CA THR A 31 6.91 -1.03 -25.15
C THR A 31 7.90 -1.91 -24.39
N LEU A 32 7.41 -2.76 -23.49
CA LEU A 32 8.23 -3.75 -22.80
C LEU A 32 8.71 -4.84 -23.76
N ASP A 33 7.86 -5.34 -24.65
CA ASP A 33 8.23 -6.30 -25.70
C ASP A 33 9.45 -5.78 -26.49
N ARG A 34 9.41 -4.51 -26.92
CA ARG A 34 10.53 -3.87 -27.64
C ARG A 34 11.80 -3.76 -26.78
N LYS A 35 11.68 -3.36 -25.52
CA LYS A 35 12.82 -3.25 -24.59
C LYS A 35 13.49 -4.60 -24.34
N LEU A 36 12.70 -5.67 -24.32
CA LEU A 36 13.14 -7.04 -24.08
C LEU A 36 13.52 -7.80 -25.35
N ASN A 37 13.45 -7.15 -26.51
CA ASN A 37 13.66 -7.77 -27.82
C ASN A 37 12.76 -9.02 -28.03
N LYS A 38 11.50 -8.93 -27.61
CA LYS A 38 10.47 -9.98 -27.76
C LYS A 38 9.45 -9.59 -28.84
N PRO A 39 8.74 -10.58 -29.42
CA PRO A 39 7.64 -10.31 -30.34
C PRO A 39 6.52 -9.48 -29.69
N VAL A 40 5.82 -8.68 -30.49
CA VAL A 40 4.66 -7.90 -30.03
C VAL A 40 3.59 -8.85 -29.47
N GLY A 41 3.11 -8.54 -28.26
CA GLY A 41 2.11 -9.33 -27.54
C GLY A 41 2.69 -10.33 -26.54
N TYR A 42 4.02 -10.48 -26.46
CA TYR A 42 4.67 -11.45 -25.58
C TYR A 42 4.35 -11.19 -24.09
N VAL A 43 4.53 -9.95 -23.62
CA VAL A 43 4.28 -9.59 -22.21
C VAL A 43 2.79 -9.71 -21.86
N GLU A 44 1.89 -9.21 -22.71
CA GLU A 44 0.44 -9.29 -22.46
C GLU A 44 -0.04 -10.75 -22.40
N GLN A 45 0.45 -11.62 -23.30
CA GLN A 45 0.06 -13.04 -23.33
C GLN A 45 0.49 -13.79 -22.06
N ARG A 46 1.67 -13.50 -21.51
CA ARG A 46 2.18 -14.18 -20.30
C ARG A 46 1.58 -13.64 -19.01
N SER A 47 1.48 -12.32 -18.89
CA SER A 47 1.09 -11.67 -17.64
C SER A 47 -0.41 -11.34 -17.54
N GLY A 48 -1.10 -11.22 -18.69
CA GLY A 48 -2.45 -10.67 -18.78
C GLY A 48 -2.50 -9.13 -18.64
N VAL A 49 -1.35 -8.47 -18.50
CA VAL A 49 -1.25 -7.02 -18.29
C VAL A 49 -1.08 -6.30 -19.62
N ARG A 50 -1.97 -5.35 -19.92
CA ARG A 50 -1.87 -4.48 -21.10
C ARG A 50 -0.90 -3.32 -20.91
N HIS A 51 -0.92 -2.75 -19.71
CA HIS A 51 -0.09 -1.63 -19.33
C HIS A 51 0.12 -1.63 -17.82
N ARG A 52 1.21 -1.01 -17.39
CA ARG A 52 1.53 -0.78 -15.97
C ARG A 52 2.12 0.60 -15.78
N TYR A 53 2.17 1.04 -14.52
CA TYR A 53 2.79 2.31 -14.16
C TYR A 53 4.18 2.07 -13.61
N HIS A 54 5.16 2.81 -14.11
CA HIS A 54 6.54 2.75 -13.62
C HIS A 54 6.85 4.04 -12.88
N ALA A 55 7.41 3.90 -11.68
CA ALA A 55 7.94 5.03 -10.96
C ALA A 55 9.32 5.41 -11.52
N THR A 56 9.62 6.70 -11.56
CA THR A 56 10.97 7.19 -11.88
C THR A 56 11.95 6.81 -10.78
N ALA A 57 13.25 6.88 -11.07
CA ALA A 57 14.29 6.50 -10.09
C ALA A 57 14.28 7.40 -8.83
N ASP A 58 13.86 8.64 -8.99
CA ASP A 58 13.70 9.65 -7.93
C ASP A 58 12.31 9.64 -7.28
N ALA A 59 11.38 8.80 -7.75
CA ALA A 59 10.03 8.74 -7.19
C ALA A 59 10.07 8.35 -5.71
N ASN A 60 9.22 9.01 -4.92
CA ASN A 60 9.14 8.79 -3.48
C ASN A 60 7.91 7.96 -3.12
N GLN A 61 8.15 6.74 -2.61
CA GLN A 61 7.09 5.82 -2.18
C GLN A 61 6.15 6.45 -1.14
N ALA A 62 6.69 7.23 -0.20
CA ALA A 62 5.90 7.85 0.86
C ALA A 62 5.05 9.02 0.34
N GLU A 63 5.46 9.70 -0.73
CA GLU A 63 4.64 10.70 -1.44
C GLU A 63 3.47 10.05 -2.18
N LEU A 64 3.69 8.93 -2.89
CA LEU A 64 2.61 8.18 -3.53
C LEU A 64 1.60 7.67 -2.48
N ALA A 65 2.09 7.14 -1.37
CA ALA A 65 1.28 6.70 -0.25
C ALA A 65 0.47 7.85 0.39
N ALA A 66 1.10 9.00 0.63
CA ALA A 66 0.43 10.20 1.14
C ALA A 66 -0.64 10.71 0.16
N ALA A 67 -0.36 10.73 -1.13
CA ALA A 67 -1.32 11.12 -2.16
C ALA A 67 -2.52 10.16 -2.22
N ALA A 68 -2.30 8.85 -2.12
CA ALA A 68 -3.39 7.87 -2.06
C ALA A 68 -4.25 8.02 -0.80
N LEU A 69 -3.63 8.36 0.34
CA LEU A 69 -4.32 8.68 1.58
C LEU A 69 -5.19 9.95 1.43
N HIS A 70 -4.64 11.03 0.88
CA HIS A 70 -5.41 12.25 0.60
C HIS A 70 -6.56 11.99 -0.38
N ASP A 71 -6.31 11.23 -1.44
CA ASP A 71 -7.34 10.84 -2.41
C ASP A 71 -8.52 10.13 -1.73
N ALA A 72 -8.25 9.20 -0.80
CA ALA A 72 -9.28 8.52 -0.02
C ALA A 72 -10.04 9.48 0.91
N LEU A 73 -9.32 10.38 1.59
CA LEU A 73 -9.90 11.31 2.56
C LEU A 73 -10.78 12.37 1.87
N GLU A 74 -10.29 12.96 0.78
CA GLU A 74 -10.96 14.03 0.05
C GLU A 74 -12.20 13.54 -0.69
N ARG A 75 -12.12 12.43 -1.43
CA ARG A 75 -13.26 11.85 -2.17
C ARG A 75 -14.45 11.51 -1.27
N HIS A 76 -14.17 11.19 -0.01
CA HIS A 76 -15.19 10.77 0.96
C HIS A 76 -15.46 11.82 2.05
N GLY A 77 -14.87 13.02 1.97
CA GLY A 77 -15.08 14.10 2.93
C GLY A 77 -14.67 13.73 4.37
N ILE A 78 -13.66 12.87 4.53
CA ILE A 78 -13.18 12.44 5.84
C ILE A 78 -12.17 13.45 6.36
N ASN A 79 -12.42 14.00 7.55
CA ASN A 79 -11.47 14.88 8.21
C ASN A 79 -10.16 14.12 8.53
N PRO A 80 -8.98 14.54 8.02
CA PRO A 80 -7.70 13.89 8.28
C PRO A 80 -7.37 13.78 9.78
N SER A 81 -7.81 14.74 10.59
CA SER A 81 -7.60 14.75 12.05
C SER A 81 -8.36 13.66 12.80
N SER A 82 -9.26 12.96 12.11
CA SER A 82 -10.03 11.87 12.68
C SER A 82 -9.37 10.50 12.54
N ILE A 83 -8.26 10.41 11.78
CA ILE A 83 -7.41 9.23 11.75
C ILE A 83 -6.61 9.19 13.05
N ASP A 84 -6.62 8.06 13.75
CA ASP A 84 -5.88 7.87 15.01
C ASP A 84 -4.78 6.80 14.93
N LEU A 85 -4.71 6.06 13.82
CA LEU A 85 -3.63 5.15 13.48
C LEU A 85 -3.39 5.09 11.96
N LEU A 86 -2.13 5.05 11.54
CA LEU A 86 -1.74 4.70 10.18
C LEU A 86 -0.91 3.41 10.16
N ILE A 87 -1.37 2.42 9.41
CA ILE A 87 -0.63 1.18 9.15
C ILE A 87 -0.09 1.24 7.72
N SER A 88 1.23 1.19 7.56
CA SER A 88 1.84 0.98 6.24
C SER A 88 1.92 -0.52 5.98
N ALA A 89 1.27 -1.00 4.93
CA ALA A 89 1.18 -2.41 4.59
C ALA A 89 1.87 -2.67 3.23
N SER A 90 3.18 -2.89 3.26
CA SER A 90 4.04 -2.95 2.07
C SER A 90 5.12 -4.01 2.20
N ALA A 91 5.54 -4.58 1.06
CA ALA A 91 6.62 -5.55 0.99
C ALA A 91 8.01 -4.87 1.05
N ILE A 92 8.11 -3.67 0.48
CA ILE A 92 9.33 -2.89 0.39
C ILE A 92 9.19 -1.67 1.30
N ALA A 93 10.03 -1.59 2.34
CA ALA A 93 10.05 -0.43 3.22
C ALA A 93 10.66 0.78 2.50
N TYR A 94 10.18 1.98 2.83
CA TYR A 94 10.75 3.22 2.29
C TYR A 94 12.21 3.42 2.70
N GLN A 95 12.53 3.13 3.96
CA GLN A 95 13.88 3.12 4.53
C GLN A 95 13.90 2.24 5.79
N ALA A 96 15.10 2.00 6.35
CA ALA A 96 15.26 1.16 7.54
C ALA A 96 14.59 1.76 8.79
N LEU A 97 14.85 3.04 9.09
CA LEU A 97 14.31 3.76 10.24
C LEU A 97 14.21 5.26 9.94
N PRO A 98 13.15 5.97 10.40
CA PRO A 98 11.96 5.43 11.06
C PRO A 98 11.05 4.67 10.08
N CYS A 99 10.00 4.02 10.60
CA CYS A 99 9.05 3.25 9.81
C CYS A 99 8.35 4.11 8.73
N THR A 100 7.92 3.44 7.66
CA THR A 100 7.28 4.03 6.49
C THR A 100 6.03 4.80 6.88
N ALA A 101 5.22 4.27 7.79
CA ALA A 101 4.01 4.93 8.29
C ALA A 101 4.27 6.35 8.82
N VAL A 102 5.35 6.56 9.57
CA VAL A 102 5.68 7.88 10.13
C VAL A 102 6.13 8.87 9.04
N HIS A 103 6.81 8.39 7.99
CA HIS A 103 7.13 9.22 6.82
C HIS A 103 5.88 9.63 6.07
N ILE A 104 4.93 8.71 5.87
CA ILE A 104 3.65 9.01 5.23
C ILE A 104 2.90 10.08 6.03
N LEU A 105 2.79 9.93 7.35
CA LEU A 105 2.15 10.92 8.21
C LEU A 105 2.78 12.30 8.09
N LYS A 106 4.11 12.37 8.07
CA LYS A 106 4.86 13.63 7.92
C LYS A 106 4.60 14.28 6.56
N ILE A 107 4.69 13.52 5.48
CA ILE A 107 4.50 14.04 4.11
C ILE A 107 3.06 14.45 3.86
N ALA A 108 2.10 13.68 4.37
CA ALA A 108 0.67 13.98 4.26
C ALA A 108 0.23 15.17 5.16
N GLY A 109 1.15 15.75 5.95
CA GLY A 109 0.83 16.86 6.86
C GLY A 109 -0.18 16.48 7.94
N LEU A 110 -0.28 15.20 8.29
CA LEU A 110 -1.19 14.70 9.32
C LEU A 110 -0.65 15.00 10.73
N ALA A 111 -1.54 14.99 11.73
CA ALA A 111 -1.20 15.42 13.08
C ALA A 111 -0.05 14.57 13.68
N PRO A 112 0.98 15.19 14.32
CA PRO A 112 2.15 14.47 14.85
C PRO A 112 1.86 13.43 15.94
N ARG A 113 0.62 13.41 16.46
CA ARG A 113 0.17 12.51 17.53
C ARG A 113 -0.38 11.18 17.01
N ILE A 114 -0.60 11.07 15.69
CA ILE A 114 -1.15 9.86 15.09
C ILE A 114 -0.10 8.76 15.19
N ALA A 115 -0.47 7.63 15.77
CA ALA A 115 0.41 6.48 15.84
C ALA A 115 0.64 5.89 14.44
N GLY A 116 1.79 5.28 14.21
CA GLY A 116 2.06 4.60 12.95
C GLY A 116 3.04 3.45 13.08
N PHE A 117 2.77 2.37 12.36
CA PHE A 117 3.66 1.22 12.26
C PHE A 117 3.53 0.51 10.91
N ASP A 118 4.52 -0.31 10.59
CA ASP A 118 4.58 -1.05 9.33
C ASP A 118 4.22 -2.53 9.57
N ILE A 119 3.48 -3.12 8.63
CA ILE A 119 3.27 -4.57 8.52
C ILE A 119 3.82 -5.01 7.18
N ASN A 120 4.75 -5.96 7.21
CA ASN A 120 5.27 -6.62 6.03
C ASN A 120 4.93 -8.12 6.10
N SER A 121 4.13 -8.57 5.16
CA SER A 121 3.85 -9.97 4.85
C SER A 121 3.87 -10.17 3.33
N SER A 122 4.80 -9.50 2.64
CA SER A 122 4.91 -9.50 1.18
C SER A 122 3.57 -9.14 0.51
N CYS A 123 3.13 -9.90 -0.49
CA CYS A 123 1.91 -9.61 -1.27
C CYS A 123 0.60 -9.69 -0.46
N VAL A 124 0.62 -10.26 0.76
CA VAL A 124 -0.55 -10.33 1.63
C VAL A 124 -0.55 -9.29 2.76
N SER A 125 0.38 -8.33 2.72
CA SER A 125 0.51 -7.28 3.75
C SER A 125 -0.79 -6.53 4.04
N PHE A 126 -1.58 -6.19 3.02
CA PHE A 126 -2.87 -5.52 3.21
C PHE A 126 -3.86 -6.39 4.01
N ILE A 127 -3.92 -7.69 3.73
CA ILE A 127 -4.82 -8.62 4.43
C ILE A 127 -4.36 -8.80 5.88
N SER A 128 -3.06 -8.96 6.12
CA SER A 128 -2.49 -9.00 7.47
C SER A 128 -2.80 -7.72 8.24
N ALA A 129 -2.64 -6.55 7.61
CA ALA A 129 -2.96 -5.25 8.19
C ALA A 129 -4.45 -5.10 8.49
N LEU A 130 -5.33 -5.60 7.62
CA LEU A 130 -6.77 -5.57 7.84
C LEU A 130 -7.17 -6.41 9.06
N GLN A 131 -6.58 -7.58 9.24
CA GLN A 131 -6.80 -8.43 10.42
C GLN A 131 -6.34 -7.74 11.71
N VAL A 132 -5.15 -7.15 11.69
CA VAL A 132 -4.61 -6.39 12.84
C VAL A 132 -5.50 -5.18 13.14
N ALA A 133 -5.89 -4.41 12.12
CA ALA A 133 -6.77 -3.26 12.27
C ALA A 133 -8.13 -3.66 12.86
N ALA A 134 -8.72 -4.76 12.41
CA ALA A 134 -9.97 -5.27 12.96
C ALA A 134 -9.84 -5.61 14.45
N GLY A 135 -8.74 -6.24 14.87
CA GLY A 135 -8.46 -6.51 16.28
C GLY A 135 -8.30 -5.24 17.11
N LEU A 136 -7.60 -4.24 16.58
CA LEU A 136 -7.36 -2.95 17.24
C LEU A 136 -8.63 -2.09 17.38
N LEU A 137 -9.48 -2.08 16.36
CA LEU A 137 -10.81 -1.45 16.41
C LEU A 137 -11.70 -2.14 17.44
N ASN A 138 -11.70 -3.48 17.45
CA ASN A 138 -12.53 -4.26 18.37
C ASN A 138 -12.08 -4.12 19.84
N ALA A 139 -10.78 -3.96 20.08
CA ALA A 139 -10.24 -3.67 21.40
C ALA A 139 -10.56 -2.24 21.88
N GLY A 140 -11.14 -1.38 21.02
CA GLY A 140 -11.40 0.02 21.32
C GLY A 140 -10.14 0.89 21.45
N THR A 141 -8.98 0.36 21.06
CA THR A 141 -7.69 1.08 21.13
C THR A 141 -7.64 2.23 20.12
N TYR A 142 -8.28 2.05 18.98
CA TYR A 142 -8.38 3.02 17.89
C TYR A 142 -9.81 3.04 17.36
N GLN A 143 -10.21 4.15 16.74
CA GLN A 143 -11.54 4.38 16.18
C GLN A 143 -11.52 4.46 14.65
N ARG A 144 -10.44 4.96 14.06
CA ARG A 144 -10.33 5.10 12.61
C ARG A 144 -8.88 4.94 12.15
N ILE A 145 -8.65 3.76 11.58
CA ILE A 145 -7.34 3.32 11.10
C ILE A 145 -7.26 3.56 9.59
N ALA A 146 -6.19 4.24 9.15
CA ALA A 146 -5.79 4.26 7.75
C ALA A 146 -4.83 3.09 7.49
N ILE A 147 -5.09 2.30 6.45
CA ILE A 147 -4.15 1.30 5.93
C ILE A 147 -3.69 1.80 4.57
N VAL A 148 -2.39 1.97 4.38
CA VAL A 148 -1.82 2.42 3.11
C VAL A 148 -0.85 1.36 2.60
N SER A 149 -1.09 0.89 1.38
CA SER A 149 -0.19 -0.04 0.69
C SER A 149 0.43 0.67 -0.50
N ALA A 150 1.76 0.79 -0.48
CA ALA A 150 2.52 1.38 -1.57
C ALA A 150 3.85 0.65 -1.68
N ASP A 151 4.17 0.14 -2.85
CA ASP A 151 5.42 -0.56 -3.14
C ASP A 151 6.06 0.03 -4.39
N LEU A 152 7.38 0.29 -4.33
CA LEU A 152 8.20 0.58 -5.51
C LEU A 152 9.04 -0.65 -5.81
N ALA A 153 8.42 -1.63 -6.49
CA ALA A 153 9.03 -2.93 -6.81
C ALA A 153 10.40 -2.80 -7.48
N SER A 154 10.59 -1.75 -8.30
CA SER A 154 11.87 -1.36 -8.93
C SER A 154 13.08 -1.31 -7.98
N ARG A 155 12.86 -1.08 -6.69
CA ARG A 155 13.91 -1.00 -5.66
C ARG A 155 14.32 -2.34 -5.07
N GLY A 156 13.47 -3.36 -5.22
CA GLY A 156 13.62 -4.67 -4.56
C GLY A 156 13.88 -5.83 -5.53
N ILE A 157 14.12 -5.55 -6.82
CA ILE A 157 14.22 -6.56 -7.88
C ILE A 157 15.57 -6.52 -8.59
N ASP A 158 16.01 -7.67 -9.12
CA ASP A 158 17.11 -7.72 -10.07
C ASP A 158 16.60 -7.32 -11.46
N TRP A 159 17.18 -6.27 -12.01
CA TRP A 159 16.84 -5.76 -13.34
C TRP A 159 17.34 -6.64 -14.48
N ASN A 160 18.25 -7.58 -14.20
CA ASN A 160 18.74 -8.54 -15.20
C ASN A 160 17.88 -9.82 -15.26
N ASP A 161 16.92 -9.99 -14.34
CA ASP A 161 15.99 -11.10 -14.37
C ASP A 161 14.80 -10.78 -15.29
N GLU A 162 14.76 -11.45 -16.45
CA GLU A 162 13.71 -11.28 -17.45
C GLU A 162 12.32 -11.66 -16.91
N GLU A 163 12.22 -12.64 -16.00
CA GLU A 163 10.93 -13.01 -15.41
C GLU A 163 10.45 -11.88 -14.49
N ILE A 164 11.32 -11.31 -13.66
CA ILE A 164 10.90 -10.22 -12.78
C ILE A 164 10.56 -8.95 -13.58
N PHE A 165 11.26 -8.67 -14.68
CA PHE A 165 10.96 -7.52 -15.52
C PHE A 165 9.64 -7.66 -16.30
N THR A 166 9.27 -8.88 -16.67
CA THR A 166 8.02 -9.16 -17.41
C THR A 166 6.83 -9.41 -16.49
N ASP A 167 7.07 -10.02 -15.34
CA ASP A 167 6.06 -10.68 -14.50
C ASP A 167 5.90 -10.01 -13.12
N LEU A 168 6.05 -8.67 -13.03
CA LEU A 168 5.66 -7.87 -11.86
C LEU A 168 4.15 -7.99 -11.57
N ARG A 169 3.73 -9.15 -11.06
CA ARG A 169 2.51 -9.38 -10.30
C ARG A 169 2.64 -8.80 -8.90
#